data_AF-A0A2S6CCN9-F1
#
_entry.id   AF-A0A2S6CCN9-F1
#
_cell.length_a   1.000
_cell.length_b   1.000
_cell.length_c   1.000
_cell.angle_alpha   90.00
_cell.angle_beta   90.00
_cell.angle_gamma   90.00
#
_symmetry.space_group_name_H-M   'P 1'
#
loop_
_entity.id
_entity.type
_entity.pdbx_description
1 polymer ?
#
loop_
_entity_poly.entity_id
_entity_poly.type
_entity_poly.pdbx_seq_one_letter_code
_entity_poly.pdbx_strand_id
1 'polypeptide(L)'
;MSLLALPQELLSEIAFQCRSSDIPRLRLTCKPLYHAATDHFLKELKLYLTKESMGMAEQIGTYHPVLADNIQSCWFQADRVPFLGSFAQWRGEVFRGFESFRSLLSGDLREEDTLESRYQQYVRLADDQRDLCSSDAISRQLYTLFHACPNLKALWLTLGGLGRKLTTHRHRPYLSAACVPNQDPLRKRNQGGVVAFQQSILAAAKLNVSLHTLVLAGIGHMALNEVGSDHRVIAAVAKVLRTVRNLHPQVRSPEELSGEPNSSRMGPDRAESGIVEEHLKLLGNGNLVD
;
A
#
# COMPACT_ATOMS: atom_id res chain seq x y z
N MET A 1 4.72 -20.99 35.34
CA MET A 1 5.65 -19.85 35.53
C MET A 1 4.98 -18.58 35.02
N SER A 2 5.24 -17.42 35.63
CA SER A 2 4.65 -16.15 35.19
C SER A 2 5.41 -15.60 33.98
N LEU A 3 4.68 -15.15 32.95
CA LEU A 3 5.25 -14.42 31.80
C LEU A 3 6.01 -13.15 32.22
N LEU A 4 5.64 -12.56 33.36
CA LEU A 4 6.30 -11.36 33.91
C LEU A 4 7.69 -11.65 34.49
N ALA A 5 8.04 -12.92 34.70
CA ALA A 5 9.36 -13.30 35.19
C ALA A 5 10.37 -13.52 34.04
N LEU A 6 9.93 -13.40 32.78
CA LEU A 6 10.81 -13.55 31.64
C LEU A 6 11.65 -12.27 31.44
N PRO A 7 12.95 -12.41 31.10
CA PRO A 7 13.76 -11.30 30.63
C PRO A 7 13.13 -10.58 29.43
N GLN A 8 13.45 -9.30 29.27
CA GLN A 8 12.89 -8.44 28.22
C GLN A 8 13.23 -8.98 26.82
N GLU A 9 14.37 -9.61 26.65
CA GLU A 9 14.83 -10.23 25.40
C GLU A 9 13.90 -11.37 24.97
N LEU A 10 13.46 -12.20 25.91
CA LEU A 10 12.51 -13.28 25.63
C LEU A 10 11.11 -12.74 25.33
N LEU A 11 10.68 -11.68 26.03
CA LEU A 11 9.41 -11.02 25.72
C LEU A 11 9.43 -10.38 24.32
N SER A 12 10.56 -9.80 23.94
CA SER A 12 10.79 -9.25 22.60
C SER A 12 10.76 -10.35 21.54
N GLU A 13 11.40 -11.50 21.78
CA GLU A 13 11.34 -12.64 20.85
C GLU A 13 9.92 -13.20 20.72
N ILE A 14 9.17 -13.31 21.82
CA ILE A 14 7.75 -13.73 21.77
C ILE A 14 6.93 -12.75 20.93
N ALA A 15 7.13 -11.44 21.13
CA ALA A 15 6.46 -10.41 20.36
C ALA A 15 6.88 -10.44 18.88
N PHE A 16 8.14 -10.74 18.57
CA PHE A 16 8.65 -10.90 17.21
C PHE A 16 7.96 -12.04 16.46
N GLN A 17 7.71 -13.17 17.14
CA GLN A 17 7.06 -14.35 16.55
C GLN A 17 5.53 -14.21 16.43
N CYS A 18 4.94 -13.19 17.05
CA CYS A 18 3.51 -12.94 16.98
C CYS A 18 3.09 -12.38 15.63
N ARG A 19 1.90 -12.77 15.17
CA ARG A 19 1.29 -12.19 13.97
C ARG A 19 1.00 -10.72 14.23
N SER A 20 1.07 -9.88 13.19
CA SER A 20 0.79 -8.45 13.30
C SER A 20 -0.60 -8.14 13.90
N SER A 21 -1.57 -9.04 13.72
CA SER A 21 -2.92 -8.93 14.31
C SER A 21 -2.96 -9.13 15.83
N ASP A 22 -1.97 -9.81 16.40
CA ASP A 22 -1.90 -10.15 17.83
C ASP A 22 -1.06 -9.16 18.64
N ILE A 23 -0.16 -8.41 17.99
CA ILE A 23 0.66 -7.37 18.64
C ILE A 23 -0.20 -6.30 19.37
N PRO A 24 -1.30 -5.76 18.79
CA PRO A 24 -2.17 -4.84 19.51
C PRO A 24 -2.75 -5.46 20.78
N ARG A 25 -3.08 -6.76 20.76
CA ARG A 25 -3.64 -7.47 21.92
C ARG A 25 -2.60 -7.64 23.01
N LEU A 26 -1.37 -8.02 22.63
CA LEU A 26 -0.24 -8.11 23.56
C LEU A 26 0.01 -6.79 24.29
N ARG A 27 -0.08 -5.66 23.60
CA ARG A 27 0.08 -4.33 24.21
C ARG A 27 -0.92 -4.03 25.32
N LEU A 28 -2.11 -4.62 25.27
CA LEU A 28 -3.19 -4.39 26.23
C LEU A 28 -3.12 -5.30 27.46
N THR A 29 -2.16 -6.23 27.52
CA THR A 29 -2.08 -7.21 28.61
C THR A 29 -1.43 -6.66 29.88
N CYS A 30 -0.18 -6.22 29.79
CA CYS A 30 0.59 -5.70 30.92
C CYS A 30 1.74 -4.79 30.44
N LYS A 31 2.34 -4.02 31.35
CA LYS A 31 3.37 -3.02 31.03
C LYS A 31 4.64 -3.62 30.35
N PRO A 32 5.20 -4.77 30.78
CA PRO A 32 6.35 -5.36 30.09
C PRO A 32 6.04 -5.78 28.65
N LEU A 33 4.90 -6.45 28.44
CA LEU A 33 4.44 -6.83 27.10
C LEU A 33 4.06 -5.61 26.27
N TYR A 34 3.57 -4.53 26.86
CA TYR A 34 3.36 -3.26 26.17
C TYR A 34 4.65 -2.74 25.54
N HIS A 35 5.74 -2.70 26.30
CA HIS A 35 7.03 -2.23 25.77
C HIS A 35 7.56 -3.18 24.69
N ALA A 36 7.65 -4.47 24.98
CA ALA A 36 8.13 -5.47 24.01
C ALA A 36 7.30 -5.47 22.71
N ALA A 37 5.98 -5.45 22.82
CA ALA A 37 5.10 -5.44 21.66
C ALA A 37 5.11 -4.10 20.90
N THR A 38 5.39 -2.97 21.57
CA THR A 38 5.50 -1.67 20.91
C THR A 38 6.68 -1.62 19.95
N ASP A 39 7.81 -2.24 20.32
CA ASP A 39 9.01 -2.33 19.46
C ASP A 39 8.76 -3.14 18.17
N HIS A 40 7.78 -4.04 18.19
CA HIS A 40 7.38 -4.84 17.03
C HIS A 40 6.08 -4.38 16.36
N PHE A 41 5.46 -3.30 16.85
CA PHE A 41 4.10 -2.90 16.47
C PHE A 41 4.01 -2.42 15.02
N LEU A 42 4.99 -1.65 14.55
CA LEU A 42 4.93 -1.01 13.24
C LEU A 42 6.29 -1.03 12.53
N LYS A 43 6.67 -2.21 12.01
CA LYS A 43 7.86 -2.36 11.15
C LYS A 43 7.61 -1.92 9.71
N GLU A 44 6.37 -2.05 9.25
CA GLU A 44 5.96 -1.71 7.90
C GLU A 44 4.87 -0.64 7.93
N LEU A 45 5.17 0.52 7.37
CA LEU A 45 4.20 1.60 7.18
C LEU A 45 3.61 1.51 5.77
N LYS A 46 2.28 1.52 5.66
CA LYS A 46 1.56 1.56 4.38
C LYS A 46 0.91 2.93 4.20
N LEU A 47 1.29 3.61 3.13
CA LEU A 47 0.80 4.91 2.72
C LEU A 47 0.10 4.80 1.37
N TYR A 48 -0.94 5.59 1.21
CA TYR A 48 -1.68 5.72 -0.03
C TYR A 48 -1.58 7.18 -0.49
N LEU A 49 -1.77 7.41 -1.79
CA LEU A 49 -1.83 8.77 -2.33
C LEU A 49 -3.14 9.44 -1.89
N THR A 50 -3.23 9.88 -0.63
CA THR A 50 -4.38 10.58 -0.03
C THR A 50 -3.87 11.60 0.99
N LYS A 51 -4.61 12.70 1.21
CA LYS A 51 -4.19 13.71 2.21
C LYS A 51 -4.14 13.11 3.61
N GLU A 52 -5.07 12.22 3.94
CA GLU A 52 -5.09 11.49 5.20
C GLU A 52 -3.80 10.68 5.42
N SER A 53 -3.37 9.88 4.44
CA SER A 53 -2.13 9.10 4.55
C SER A 53 -0.88 9.98 4.68
N MET A 54 -0.81 11.09 3.93
CA MET A 54 0.31 12.03 4.03
C MET A 54 0.32 12.78 5.36
N GLY A 55 -0.85 13.16 5.88
CA GLY A 55 -1.01 13.74 7.21
C GLY A 55 -0.59 12.77 8.31
N MET A 56 -0.94 11.49 8.19
CA MET A 56 -0.48 10.44 9.11
C MET A 56 1.05 10.28 9.07
N ALA A 57 1.67 10.28 7.88
CA ALA A 57 3.13 10.22 7.76
C ALA A 57 3.82 11.40 8.48
N GLU A 58 3.30 12.61 8.29
CA GLU A 58 3.80 13.82 8.97
C GLU A 58 3.59 13.76 10.50
N GLN A 59 2.43 13.29 10.96
CA GLN A 59 2.14 13.10 12.39
C GLN A 59 3.07 12.06 13.03
N ILE A 60 3.32 10.92 12.37
CA ILE A 60 4.27 9.90 12.87
C ILE A 60 5.65 10.51 13.00
N GLY A 61 6.14 11.19 11.95
CA GLY A 61 7.47 11.79 11.96
C GLY A 61 7.63 12.94 12.97
N THR A 62 6.56 13.68 13.28
CA THR A 62 6.63 14.85 14.18
C THR A 62 6.37 14.48 15.64
N TYR A 63 5.38 13.63 15.91
CA TYR A 63 4.84 13.44 17.26
C TYR A 63 5.02 12.03 17.82
N HIS A 64 5.46 11.06 17.02
CA HIS A 64 5.56 9.66 17.45
C HIS A 64 6.95 9.05 17.20
N PRO A 65 8.01 9.55 17.86
CA PRO A 65 9.38 9.10 17.63
C PRO A 65 9.59 7.60 17.86
N VAL A 66 8.90 7.01 18.86
CA VAL A 66 8.97 5.57 19.13
C VAL A 66 8.39 4.74 17.98
N LEU A 67 7.32 5.21 17.32
CA LEU A 67 6.81 4.52 16.13
C LEU A 67 7.74 4.71 14.94
N ALA A 68 8.25 5.93 14.76
CA ALA A 68 9.14 6.26 13.65
C ALA A 68 10.45 5.46 13.70
N ASP A 69 11.02 5.26 14.89
CA ASP A 69 12.25 4.48 15.09
C ASP A 69 12.07 3.00 14.69
N ASN A 70 10.87 2.44 14.85
CA ASN A 70 10.59 1.05 14.54
C ASN A 70 10.27 0.79 13.05
N ILE A 71 10.00 1.83 12.25
CA ILE A 71 9.67 1.66 10.82
C ILE A 71 10.92 1.29 10.03
N GLN A 72 10.88 0.11 9.43
CA GLN A 72 11.96 -0.45 8.61
C GLN A 72 11.62 -0.46 7.12
N SER A 73 10.33 -0.53 6.79
CA SER A 73 9.83 -0.54 5.42
C SER A 73 8.68 0.45 5.26
N CYS A 74 8.72 1.25 4.21
CA CYS A 74 7.63 2.12 3.81
C CYS A 74 7.08 1.67 2.46
N TRP A 75 5.78 1.38 2.43
CA TRP A 75 5.03 1.06 1.22
C TRP A 75 4.19 2.25 0.83
N PHE A 76 4.45 2.83 -0.33
CA PHE A 76 3.67 3.92 -0.86
C PHE A 76 2.98 3.49 -2.16
N GLN A 77 1.66 3.39 -2.06
CA GLN A 77 0.79 3.12 -3.19
C GLN A 77 0.39 4.45 -3.83
N ALA A 78 1.07 4.80 -4.92
CA ALA A 78 0.99 6.08 -5.62
C ALA A 78 -0.18 6.13 -6.64
N ASP A 79 -1.16 5.27 -6.43
CA ASP A 79 -2.25 4.96 -7.33
C ASP A 79 -3.26 6.11 -7.43
N ARG A 80 -3.44 6.64 -8.65
CA ARG A 80 -4.36 7.75 -8.90
C ARG A 80 -5.75 7.27 -9.28
N VAL A 81 -6.76 7.89 -8.69
CA VAL A 81 -8.16 7.83 -9.09
C VAL A 81 -8.35 8.72 -10.32
N PRO A 82 -8.91 8.22 -11.43
CA PRO A 82 -9.18 9.06 -12.59
C PRO A 82 -10.15 10.18 -12.21
N PHE A 83 -10.06 11.36 -12.83
CA PHE A 83 -11.11 12.35 -12.65
C PHE A 83 -12.27 12.01 -13.60
N LEU A 84 -13.42 11.68 -13.02
CA LEU A 84 -14.66 11.45 -13.77
C LEU A 84 -15.56 12.66 -13.50
N GLY A 85 -15.93 13.37 -14.57
CA GLY A 85 -16.56 14.69 -14.48
C GLY A 85 -18.04 14.65 -14.11
N SER A 86 -18.61 13.47 -13.89
CA SER A 86 -20.02 13.32 -13.50
C SER A 86 -20.30 12.01 -12.77
N PHE A 87 -21.36 12.01 -11.96
CA PHE A 87 -21.91 10.82 -11.32
C PHE A 87 -22.21 9.70 -12.33
N ALA A 88 -22.79 10.05 -13.49
CA ALA A 88 -23.12 9.08 -14.54
C ALA A 88 -21.87 8.40 -15.13
N GLN A 89 -20.78 9.16 -15.33
CA GLN A 89 -19.50 8.60 -15.79
C GLN A 89 -18.88 7.70 -14.72
N TRP A 90 -18.84 8.15 -13.46
CA TRP A 90 -18.38 7.35 -12.33
C TRP A 90 -19.15 6.05 -12.20
N ARG A 91 -20.49 6.12 -12.20
CA ARG A 91 -21.37 4.95 -12.15
C ARG A 91 -21.10 4.03 -13.34
N GLY A 92 -20.97 4.56 -14.55
CA GLY A 92 -20.63 3.78 -15.74
C GLY A 92 -19.32 3.00 -15.58
N GLU A 93 -18.26 3.63 -15.08
CA GLU A 93 -16.94 3.01 -14.87
C GLU A 93 -16.97 1.97 -13.73
N VAL A 94 -17.58 2.30 -12.59
CA VAL A 94 -17.69 1.40 -11.43
C VAL A 94 -18.47 0.13 -11.78
N PHE A 95 -19.61 0.27 -12.48
CA PHE A 95 -20.46 -0.86 -12.84
C PHE A 95 -19.93 -1.66 -14.05
N ARG A 96 -19.11 -1.07 -14.93
CA ARG A 96 -18.45 -1.80 -16.03
C ARG A 96 -17.20 -2.56 -15.57
N GLY A 97 -16.47 -2.04 -14.58
CA GLY A 97 -15.16 -2.56 -14.20
C GLY A 97 -15.17 -3.71 -13.19
N PHE A 98 -16.28 -3.96 -12.48
CA PHE A 98 -16.23 -4.76 -11.25
C PHE A 98 -17.47 -5.64 -10.99
N GLU A 99 -17.42 -6.92 -11.34
CA GLU A 99 -18.39 -7.92 -10.85
C GLU A 99 -18.36 -8.06 -9.32
N SER A 100 -17.19 -7.91 -8.69
CA SER A 100 -17.03 -7.99 -7.23
C SER A 100 -17.55 -6.77 -6.47
N PHE A 101 -17.59 -5.59 -7.09
CA PHE A 101 -18.35 -4.46 -6.52
C PHE A 101 -19.82 -4.56 -6.86
N ARG A 102 -20.19 -5.20 -7.98
CA ARG A 102 -21.59 -5.48 -8.29
C ARG A 102 -22.24 -6.25 -7.14
N SER A 103 -21.59 -7.28 -6.59
CA SER A 103 -22.09 -8.00 -5.40
C SER A 103 -22.20 -7.09 -4.16
N LEU A 104 -21.15 -6.34 -3.81
CA LEU A 104 -21.12 -5.35 -2.72
C LEU A 104 -22.15 -4.21 -2.87
N LEU A 105 -22.52 -3.86 -4.10
CA LEU A 105 -23.50 -2.83 -4.45
C LEU A 105 -24.89 -3.41 -4.78
N SER A 106 -25.04 -4.74 -4.78
CA SER A 106 -26.31 -5.44 -5.12
C SER A 106 -27.05 -6.03 -3.92
N GLY A 107 -26.44 -6.06 -2.73
CA GLY A 107 -27.20 -6.29 -1.49
C GLY A 107 -27.88 -4.99 -1.07
N ASP A 108 -29.22 -4.99 -0.97
CA ASP A 108 -30.20 -3.99 -0.46
C ASP A 108 -29.94 -2.46 -0.56
N LEU A 109 -28.81 -2.01 -1.07
CA LEU A 109 -28.39 -0.61 -1.18
C LEU A 109 -28.84 -0.03 -2.51
N ARG A 110 -30.15 -0.06 -2.75
CA ARG A 110 -30.82 0.63 -3.87
C ARG A 110 -31.11 2.10 -3.57
N GLU A 111 -30.78 2.61 -2.39
CA GLU A 111 -30.97 4.02 -2.08
C GLU A 111 -29.94 4.85 -2.85
N GLU A 112 -30.42 5.68 -3.79
CA GLU A 112 -29.59 6.60 -4.58
C GLU A 112 -28.68 7.46 -3.71
N ASP A 113 -29.13 7.80 -2.50
CA ASP A 113 -28.38 8.53 -1.47
C ASP A 113 -27.08 7.82 -1.07
N THR A 114 -27.06 6.48 -1.05
CA THR A 114 -25.85 5.71 -0.77
C THR A 114 -24.86 5.81 -1.94
N LEU A 115 -25.32 5.74 -3.18
CA LEU A 115 -24.45 5.86 -4.35
C LEU A 115 -23.90 7.29 -4.49
N GLU A 116 -24.73 8.29 -4.25
CA GLU A 116 -24.33 9.69 -4.27
C GLU A 116 -23.27 9.95 -3.17
N SER A 117 -23.48 9.47 -1.95
CA SER A 117 -22.48 9.57 -0.88
C SER A 117 -21.13 8.95 -1.25
N ARG A 118 -21.13 7.78 -1.90
CA ARG A 118 -19.91 7.13 -2.40
C ARG A 118 -19.24 7.94 -3.52
N TYR A 119 -20.03 8.52 -4.43
CA TYR A 119 -19.50 9.43 -5.44
C TYR A 119 -18.91 10.69 -4.84
N GLN A 120 -19.52 11.28 -3.81
CA GLN A 120 -18.94 12.42 -3.10
C GLN A 120 -17.59 12.06 -2.46
N GLN A 121 -17.46 10.86 -1.89
CA GLN A 121 -16.17 10.38 -1.38
C GLN A 121 -15.15 10.17 -2.51
N TYR A 122 -15.59 9.67 -3.66
CA TYR A 122 -14.75 9.55 -4.85
C TYR A 122 -14.21 10.90 -5.32
N VAL A 123 -15.08 11.92 -5.42
CA VAL A 123 -14.69 13.28 -5.83
C VAL A 123 -13.66 13.84 -4.86
N ARG A 124 -13.91 13.75 -3.54
CA ARG A 124 -12.95 14.18 -2.50
C ARG A 124 -11.59 13.52 -2.67
N LEU A 125 -11.58 12.20 -2.91
CA LEU A 125 -10.34 11.45 -3.09
C LEU A 125 -9.58 11.87 -4.36
N ALA A 126 -10.29 12.09 -5.46
CA ALA A 126 -9.68 12.55 -6.71
C ALA A 126 -9.11 13.98 -6.60
N ASP A 127 -9.79 14.86 -5.87
CA ASP A 127 -9.34 16.23 -5.60
C ASP A 127 -8.16 16.25 -4.63
N ASP A 128 -8.19 15.45 -3.56
CA ASP A 128 -7.06 15.30 -2.64
C ASP A 128 -5.78 14.88 -3.37
N GLN A 129 -5.91 13.91 -4.26
CA GLN A 129 -4.79 13.45 -5.09
C GLN A 129 -4.29 14.54 -6.04
N ARG A 130 -5.20 15.31 -6.63
CA ARG A 130 -4.84 16.45 -7.48
C ARG A 130 -4.05 17.49 -6.70
N ASP A 131 -4.52 17.88 -5.53
CA ASP A 131 -3.87 18.88 -4.68
C ASP A 131 -2.49 18.43 -4.21
N LEU A 132 -2.36 17.15 -3.80
CA LEU A 132 -1.09 16.56 -3.43
C LEU A 132 -0.09 16.53 -4.59
N CYS A 133 -0.55 16.21 -5.80
CA CYS A 133 0.32 16.16 -6.98
C CYS A 133 0.64 17.55 -7.55
N SER A 134 -0.15 18.58 -7.22
CA SER A 134 0.05 19.94 -7.72
C SER A 134 0.95 20.79 -6.80
N SER A 135 1.41 20.21 -5.68
CA SER A 135 2.25 20.88 -4.68
C SER A 135 3.40 19.99 -4.24
N ASP A 136 4.36 20.53 -3.47
CA ASP A 136 5.46 19.78 -2.87
C ASP A 136 5.06 19.05 -1.56
N ALA A 137 3.76 18.81 -1.36
CA ALA A 137 3.25 18.22 -0.13
C ALA A 137 3.89 16.85 0.14
N ILE A 138 3.78 15.92 -0.81
CA ILE A 138 4.27 14.54 -0.66
C ILE A 138 5.75 14.54 -0.25
N SER A 139 6.58 15.34 -0.93
CA SER A 139 8.01 15.48 -0.63
C SER A 139 8.25 15.97 0.80
N ARG A 140 7.54 17.03 1.22
CA ARG A 140 7.67 17.60 2.57
C ARG A 140 7.23 16.62 3.66
N GLN A 141 6.09 15.96 3.49
CA GLN A 141 5.58 15.01 4.48
C GLN A 141 6.44 13.75 4.58
N LEU A 142 6.87 13.20 3.44
CA LEU A 142 7.80 12.08 3.43
C LEU A 142 9.18 12.46 3.95
N TYR A 143 9.64 13.69 3.72
CA TYR A 143 10.87 14.18 4.34
C TYR A 143 10.77 14.18 5.87
N THR A 144 9.69 14.71 6.43
CA THR A 144 9.45 14.69 7.88
C THR A 144 9.44 13.25 8.42
N LEU A 145 8.75 12.33 7.75
CA LEU A 145 8.72 10.92 8.12
C LEU A 145 10.12 10.29 8.04
N PHE A 146 10.80 10.38 6.90
CA PHE A 146 12.09 9.72 6.67
C PHE A 146 13.18 10.26 7.59
N HIS A 147 13.14 11.54 7.94
CA HIS A 147 14.06 12.13 8.91
C HIS A 147 13.90 11.49 10.30
N ALA A 148 12.67 11.13 10.68
CA ALA A 148 12.37 10.51 11.96
C ALA A 148 12.54 8.98 11.97
N CYS A 149 12.78 8.35 10.82
CA CYS A 149 12.90 6.90 10.68
C CYS A 149 14.35 6.47 10.39
N PRO A 150 15.25 6.44 11.39
CA PRO A 150 16.66 6.07 11.18
C PRO A 150 16.85 4.63 10.70
N ASN A 151 15.89 3.75 10.98
CA ASN A 151 15.93 2.33 10.62
C ASN A 151 15.24 2.02 9.28
N LEU A 152 14.78 3.03 8.54
CA LEU A 152 14.14 2.84 7.24
C LEU A 152 15.14 2.28 6.22
N LYS A 153 14.95 1.02 5.84
CA LYS A 153 15.83 0.27 4.92
C LYS A 153 15.14 -0.10 3.62
N ALA A 154 13.81 -0.11 3.57
CA ALA A 154 13.06 -0.49 2.37
C ALA A 154 12.03 0.57 1.99
N LEU A 155 11.99 0.89 0.69
CA LEU A 155 10.96 1.75 0.11
C LEU A 155 10.31 1.02 -1.07
N TRP A 156 8.99 0.87 -0.99
CA TRP A 156 8.18 0.25 -2.04
C TRP A 156 7.31 1.32 -2.67
N LEU A 157 7.62 1.70 -3.92
CA LEU A 157 6.85 2.65 -4.70
C LEU A 157 6.07 1.87 -5.76
N THR A 158 4.75 1.85 -5.60
CA THR A 158 3.88 0.98 -6.42
C THR A 158 2.80 1.77 -7.14
N LEU A 159 2.60 1.44 -8.40
CA LEU A 159 1.47 1.81 -9.25
C LEU A 159 0.86 0.57 -9.87
N GLY A 160 -0.46 0.56 -10.03
CA GLY A 160 -1.25 -0.31 -10.91
C GLY A 160 -0.70 -1.73 -11.11
N GLY A 161 -1.18 -2.73 -10.37
CA GLY A 161 -0.78 -4.12 -10.63
C GLY A 161 -1.14 -5.12 -9.53
N LEU A 162 -0.47 -6.29 -9.52
CA LEU A 162 -0.70 -7.40 -8.57
C LEU A 162 -0.59 -6.99 -7.09
N GLY A 163 0.29 -6.02 -6.75
CA GLY A 163 0.34 -5.45 -5.40
C GLY A 163 -1.01 -4.89 -4.92
N ARG A 164 -1.81 -4.34 -5.85
CA ARG A 164 -3.17 -3.80 -5.63
C ARG A 164 -4.14 -4.84 -5.06
N LYS A 165 -4.05 -6.09 -5.53
CA LYS A 165 -4.95 -7.18 -5.09
C LYS A 165 -4.85 -7.41 -3.58
N LEU A 166 -3.67 -7.19 -3.01
CA LEU A 166 -3.38 -7.45 -1.61
C LEU A 166 -3.59 -6.23 -0.70
N THR A 167 -3.44 -5.00 -1.21
CA THR A 167 -3.43 -3.78 -0.37
C THR A 167 -4.66 -2.90 -0.54
N THR A 168 -5.10 -2.65 -1.78
CA THR A 168 -6.12 -1.63 -2.07
C THR A 168 -7.53 -2.09 -1.74
N HIS A 169 -7.82 -3.38 -1.92
CA HIS A 169 -9.11 -3.99 -1.56
C HIS A 169 -9.36 -4.02 -0.05
N ARG A 170 -8.39 -3.60 0.77
CA ARG A 170 -8.51 -3.51 2.23
C ARG A 170 -8.50 -2.07 2.75
N HIS A 171 -8.28 -1.08 1.88
CA HIS A 171 -8.17 0.32 2.29
C HIS A 171 -9.55 1.00 2.29
N ARG A 172 -9.99 1.41 3.48
CA ARG A 172 -11.35 1.91 3.73
C ARG A 172 -11.74 3.10 2.85
N PRO A 173 -10.92 4.15 2.64
CA PRO A 173 -11.24 5.24 1.72
C PRO A 173 -11.58 4.80 0.29
N TYR A 174 -10.80 3.88 -0.31
CA TYR A 174 -11.06 3.38 -1.66
C TYR A 174 -12.35 2.52 -1.71
N LEU A 175 -12.55 1.66 -0.70
CA LEU A 175 -13.77 0.86 -0.57
C LEU A 175 -15.02 1.72 -0.39
N SER A 176 -14.91 2.80 0.39
CA SER A 176 -16.02 3.70 0.67
C SER A 176 -16.38 4.48 -0.60
N ALA A 177 -15.38 4.97 -1.33
CA ALA A 177 -15.56 5.60 -2.65
C ALA A 177 -15.97 4.63 -3.78
N ALA A 178 -16.12 3.33 -3.49
CA ALA A 178 -16.36 2.24 -4.45
C ALA A 178 -15.48 2.36 -5.70
N CYS A 179 -14.21 2.70 -5.48
CA CYS A 179 -13.27 2.94 -6.56
C CYS A 179 -12.04 2.07 -6.40
N VAL A 180 -11.47 1.74 -7.55
CA VAL A 180 -10.16 1.12 -7.64
C VAL A 180 -9.31 2.08 -8.43
N PRO A 181 -8.21 2.57 -7.87
CA PRO A 181 -7.33 3.46 -8.59
C PRO A 181 -6.77 2.77 -9.85
N ASN A 182 -6.45 3.60 -10.84
CA ASN A 182 -6.40 3.23 -12.25
C ASN A 182 -5.50 2.02 -12.53
N GLN A 183 -5.96 1.11 -13.40
CA GLN A 183 -5.35 -0.21 -13.58
C GLN A 183 -4.15 -0.24 -14.56
N ASP A 184 -3.94 0.85 -15.29
CA ASP A 184 -3.06 0.84 -16.45
C ASP A 184 -1.95 1.89 -16.31
N PRO A 185 -0.70 1.47 -16.00
CA PRO A 185 0.45 2.37 -16.00
C PRO A 185 0.73 2.92 -17.40
N LEU A 186 0.38 2.23 -18.49
CA LEU A 186 0.74 2.63 -19.87
C LEU A 186 -0.21 3.66 -20.48
N ARG A 187 -1.32 3.99 -19.81
CA ARG A 187 -2.16 5.12 -20.26
C ARG A 187 -1.49 6.43 -19.86
N LYS A 188 -1.24 7.28 -20.86
CA LYS A 188 -0.70 8.68 -20.83
C LYS A 188 -1.29 9.63 -19.74
N ARG A 189 -2.19 9.18 -18.87
CA ARG A 189 -2.93 9.97 -17.87
C ARG A 189 -2.53 9.71 -16.41
N ASN A 190 -1.62 8.79 -16.09
CA ASN A 190 -1.21 8.55 -14.69
C ASN A 190 -0.01 9.40 -14.23
N GLN A 191 -0.05 10.71 -14.50
CA GLN A 191 0.99 11.65 -14.05
C GLN A 191 1.11 11.74 -12.52
N GLY A 192 0.02 11.50 -11.77
CA GLY A 192 0.05 11.61 -10.31
C GLY A 192 0.94 10.56 -9.65
N GLY A 193 0.94 9.34 -10.18
CA GLY A 193 1.86 8.30 -9.74
C GLY A 193 3.31 8.70 -9.91
N VAL A 194 3.65 9.21 -11.10
CA VAL A 194 5.00 9.72 -11.39
C VAL A 194 5.41 10.84 -10.43
N VAL A 195 4.54 11.83 -10.22
CA VAL A 195 4.82 12.92 -9.28
C VAL A 195 5.09 12.39 -7.87
N ALA A 196 4.28 11.45 -7.39
CA ALA A 196 4.47 10.84 -6.08
C ALA A 196 5.82 10.11 -5.97
N PHE A 197 6.26 9.39 -7.01
CA PHE A 197 7.60 8.80 -7.05
C PHE A 197 8.69 9.87 -7.01
N GLN A 198 8.60 10.87 -7.89
CA GLN A 198 9.62 11.91 -8.00
C GLN A 198 9.78 12.63 -6.66
N GLN A 199 8.67 13.00 -6.02
CA GLN A 199 8.68 13.63 -4.70
C GLN A 199 9.20 12.70 -3.59
N SER A 200 8.87 11.41 -3.61
CA SER A 200 9.39 10.43 -2.64
C SER A 200 10.91 10.26 -2.75
N ILE A 201 11.42 10.16 -3.98
CA ILE A 201 12.85 10.03 -4.24
C ILE A 201 13.60 11.32 -3.88
N LEU A 202 13.03 12.49 -4.17
CA LEU A 202 13.60 13.78 -3.76
C LEU A 202 13.72 13.89 -2.23
N ALA A 203 12.69 13.47 -1.49
CA ALA A 203 12.71 13.45 -0.02
C ALA A 203 13.83 12.52 0.51
N ALA A 204 13.89 11.29 0.00
CA ALA A 204 14.92 10.32 0.40
C ALA A 204 16.34 10.80 0.05
N ALA A 205 16.54 11.36 -1.15
CA ALA A 205 17.82 11.88 -1.61
C ALA A 205 18.28 13.09 -0.78
N LYS A 206 17.36 13.99 -0.39
CA LYS A 206 17.69 15.16 0.44
C LYS A 206 18.23 14.75 1.81
N LEU A 207 17.72 13.66 2.36
CA LEU A 207 18.13 13.12 3.67
C LEU A 207 19.28 12.12 3.61
N ASN A 208 19.77 11.76 2.43
CA ASN A 208 20.75 10.68 2.25
C ASN A 208 20.29 9.34 2.86
N VAL A 209 18.99 9.00 2.73
CA VAL A 209 18.46 7.76 3.30
C VAL A 209 19.20 6.55 2.71
N SER A 210 19.67 5.65 3.59
CA SER A 210 20.38 4.43 3.20
C SER A 210 19.39 3.28 3.00
N LEU A 211 18.75 3.27 1.84
CA LEU A 211 17.81 2.21 1.47
C LEU A 211 18.57 0.97 1.05
N HIS A 212 18.37 -0.15 1.71
CA HIS A 212 18.86 -1.45 1.26
C HIS A 212 18.03 -2.00 0.10
N THR A 213 16.71 -1.77 0.14
CA THR A 213 15.77 -2.29 -0.85
C THR A 213 14.94 -1.15 -1.44
N LEU A 214 14.89 -1.08 -2.76
CA LEU A 214 13.98 -0.20 -3.49
C LEU A 214 13.17 -1.03 -4.47
N VAL A 215 11.85 -1.01 -4.30
CA VAL A 215 10.92 -1.71 -5.21
C VAL A 215 10.14 -0.69 -6.00
N LEU A 216 10.23 -0.80 -7.32
CA LEU A 216 9.54 0.09 -8.26
C LEU A 216 8.57 -0.76 -9.09
N ALA A 217 7.31 -0.76 -8.72
CA ALA A 217 6.29 -1.52 -9.43
C ALA A 217 5.43 -0.63 -10.31
N GLY A 218 5.46 -0.87 -11.62
CA GLY A 218 4.62 -0.16 -12.60
C GLY A 218 4.95 1.33 -12.78
N ILE A 219 6.06 1.83 -12.23
CA ILE A 219 6.38 3.26 -12.21
C ILE A 219 7.75 3.63 -12.78
N GLY A 220 8.72 2.72 -12.76
CA GLY A 220 10.13 3.04 -13.06
C GLY A 220 10.35 3.62 -14.46
N HIS A 221 9.75 3.01 -15.49
CA HIS A 221 9.88 3.48 -16.87
C HIS A 221 9.26 4.86 -17.06
N MET A 222 8.00 5.04 -16.63
CA MET A 222 7.26 6.28 -16.83
C MET A 222 7.91 7.47 -16.09
N ALA A 223 8.37 7.23 -14.86
CA ALA A 223 8.88 8.28 -14.01
C ALA A 223 10.25 8.81 -14.44
N LEU A 224 11.01 8.04 -15.23
CA LEU A 224 12.32 8.41 -15.73
C LEU A 224 12.30 8.83 -17.21
N ASN A 225 11.41 8.25 -18.03
CA ASN A 225 11.43 8.44 -19.48
C ASN A 225 10.27 9.27 -20.04
N GLU A 226 9.09 9.25 -19.42
CA GLU A 226 7.86 9.79 -20.05
C GLU A 226 7.42 11.15 -19.51
N VAL A 227 7.70 11.44 -18.25
CA VAL A 227 7.44 12.76 -17.66
C VAL A 227 8.77 13.48 -17.57
N GLY A 228 8.90 14.60 -18.31
CA GLY A 228 10.12 15.39 -18.45
C GLY A 228 10.85 15.58 -17.12
N SER A 229 11.76 14.64 -16.83
CA SER A 229 12.35 14.50 -15.53
C SER A 229 13.38 15.60 -15.38
N ASP A 230 13.10 16.55 -14.50
CA ASP A 230 14.05 17.59 -14.11
C ASP A 230 15.39 16.91 -13.74
N HIS A 231 16.51 17.50 -14.14
CA HIS A 231 17.85 17.06 -13.75
C HIS A 231 17.99 16.84 -12.24
N ARG A 232 17.24 17.58 -11.42
CA ARG A 232 17.16 17.37 -9.97
C ARG A 232 16.65 15.97 -9.59
N VAL A 233 15.61 15.47 -10.28
CA VAL A 233 15.05 14.14 -10.05
C VAL A 233 16.06 13.08 -10.47
N ILE A 234 16.68 13.22 -11.65
CA ILE A 234 17.68 12.27 -12.14
C ILE A 234 18.87 12.17 -11.16
N ALA A 235 19.37 13.32 -10.69
CA ALA A 235 20.43 13.36 -9.68
C ALA A 235 19.99 12.72 -8.35
N ALA A 236 18.75 12.94 -7.92
CA ALA A 236 18.19 12.33 -6.71
C ALA A 236 18.06 10.80 -6.84
N VAL A 237 17.57 10.31 -7.98
CA VAL A 237 17.50 8.87 -8.29
C VAL A 237 18.89 8.25 -8.25
N ALA A 238 19.86 8.85 -8.95
CA ALA A 238 21.24 8.37 -8.94
C ALA A 238 21.83 8.34 -7.52
N LYS A 239 21.52 9.36 -6.70
CA LYS A 239 21.96 9.44 -5.31
C LYS A 239 21.36 8.33 -4.45
N VAL A 240 20.05 8.07 -4.56
CA VAL A 240 19.37 6.99 -3.82
C VAL A 240 19.88 5.63 -4.27
N LEU A 241 20.02 5.40 -5.58
CA LEU A 241 20.48 4.10 -6.11
C LEU A 241 21.89 3.71 -5.65
N ARG A 242 22.74 4.67 -5.24
CA ARG A 242 24.06 4.35 -4.65
C ARG A 242 23.97 3.63 -3.31
N THR A 243 22.87 3.77 -2.57
CA THR A 243 22.68 3.09 -1.28
C THR A 243 21.90 1.79 -1.42
N VAL A 244 21.12 1.64 -2.50
CA VAL A 244 20.30 0.47 -2.81
C VAL A 244 21.16 -0.75 -3.13
N ARG A 245 20.95 -1.83 -2.36
CA ARG A 245 21.55 -3.15 -2.60
C ARG A 245 20.64 -4.04 -3.45
N ASN A 246 19.34 -3.98 -3.19
CA ASN A 246 18.32 -4.78 -3.85
C ASN A 246 17.36 -3.85 -4.60
N LEU A 247 17.55 -3.73 -5.91
CA LEU A 247 16.62 -3.01 -6.78
C LEU A 247 15.68 -4.02 -7.44
N HIS A 248 14.38 -3.86 -7.20
CA HIS A 248 13.34 -4.68 -7.82
C HIS A 248 12.48 -3.84 -8.77
N PRO A 249 12.88 -3.70 -10.05
CA PRO A 249 12.03 -3.10 -11.05
C PRO A 249 10.98 -4.13 -11.49
N GLN A 250 9.72 -3.95 -11.07
CA GLN A 250 8.61 -4.71 -11.63
C GLN A 250 8.08 -3.93 -12.83
N VAL A 251 8.68 -4.21 -13.98
CA VAL A 251 8.19 -3.75 -15.28
C VAL A 251 7.17 -4.78 -15.76
N ARG A 252 5.89 -4.39 -15.87
CA ARG A 252 4.92 -5.22 -16.60
C ARG A 252 5.32 -5.22 -18.07
N SER A 253 5.47 -6.39 -18.67
CA SER A 253 5.70 -6.45 -20.12
C SER A 253 4.40 -6.10 -20.85
N PRO A 254 4.45 -5.44 -22.02
CA PRO A 254 3.25 -5.20 -22.84
C PRO A 254 2.53 -6.50 -23.23
N GLU A 255 3.23 -7.62 -23.29
CA GLU A 255 2.72 -8.94 -23.66
C GLU A 255 1.86 -9.57 -22.55
N GLU A 256 2.21 -9.33 -21.28
CA GLU A 256 1.40 -9.72 -20.11
C GLU A 256 0.01 -9.04 -20.10
N LEU A 257 -0.15 -7.90 -20.76
CA LEU A 257 -1.44 -7.21 -20.91
C LEU A 257 -2.36 -7.87 -21.94
N SER A 258 -1.82 -8.65 -22.87
CA SER A 258 -2.58 -9.29 -23.95
C SER A 258 -3.17 -10.65 -23.59
N GLY A 259 -2.63 -11.29 -22.55
CA GLY A 259 -3.02 -12.64 -22.10
C GLY A 259 -3.73 -12.71 -20.75
N GLU A 260 -3.85 -11.61 -20.00
CA GLU A 260 -4.61 -11.63 -18.75
C GLU A 260 -6.11 -11.86 -19.07
N PRO A 261 -6.75 -12.92 -18.54
CA PRO A 261 -8.19 -13.09 -18.70
C PRO A 261 -8.85 -11.86 -18.09
N ASN A 262 -9.72 -11.23 -18.88
CA ASN A 262 -10.48 -10.04 -18.54
C ASN A 262 -10.90 -10.10 -17.05
N SER A 263 -10.18 -9.39 -16.18
CA SER A 263 -10.29 -9.58 -14.73
C SER A 263 -11.64 -9.13 -14.16
N SER A 264 -12.47 -8.54 -15.02
CA SER A 264 -13.90 -8.32 -14.83
C SER A 264 -14.70 -9.61 -14.61
N ARG A 265 -14.13 -10.81 -14.88
CA ARG A 265 -14.76 -12.13 -14.71
C ARG A 265 -14.31 -12.94 -13.50
N MET A 266 -13.35 -12.45 -12.71
CA MET A 266 -12.81 -13.20 -11.57
C MET A 266 -13.46 -12.70 -10.28
N GLY A 267 -14.58 -13.34 -9.90
CA GLY A 267 -15.18 -13.23 -8.58
C GLY A 267 -14.29 -13.82 -7.47
N PRO A 268 -14.62 -13.58 -6.19
CA PRO A 268 -13.82 -14.02 -5.04
C PRO A 268 -13.71 -15.55 -4.87
N ASP A 269 -14.53 -16.37 -5.54
CA ASP A 269 -14.66 -17.81 -5.24
C ASP A 269 -13.56 -18.73 -5.79
N ARG A 270 -12.49 -18.19 -6.39
CA ARG A 270 -11.39 -19.02 -6.93
C ARG A 270 -10.02 -18.80 -6.30
N ALA A 271 -9.91 -17.93 -5.30
CA ALA A 271 -8.64 -17.75 -4.60
C ALA A 271 -8.45 -18.68 -3.38
N GLU A 272 -9.50 -19.38 -2.91
CA GLU A 272 -9.42 -20.21 -1.69
C GLU A 272 -9.73 -21.71 -1.89
N SER A 273 -10.22 -22.14 -3.06
CA SER A 273 -10.59 -23.55 -3.29
C SER A 273 -9.44 -24.45 -3.80
N GLY A 274 -8.32 -23.88 -4.29
CA GLY A 274 -7.23 -24.66 -4.86
C GLY A 274 -6.10 -25.08 -3.90
N ILE A 275 -6.02 -24.48 -2.70
CA ILE A 275 -4.91 -24.74 -1.76
C ILE A 275 -5.38 -25.54 -0.53
N VAL A 276 -6.69 -25.62 -0.28
CA VAL A 276 -7.24 -26.33 0.90
C VAL A 276 -7.66 -27.78 0.57
N GLU A 277 -8.01 -28.11 -0.67
CA GLU A 277 -8.41 -29.49 -1.03
C GLU A 277 -7.24 -30.47 -1.21
N GLU A 278 -6.02 -29.98 -1.43
CA GLU A 278 -4.84 -30.85 -1.59
C GLU A 278 -4.15 -31.20 -0.26
N HIS A 279 -4.48 -30.52 0.84
CA HIS A 279 -3.96 -30.83 2.19
C HIS A 279 -4.91 -31.65 3.07
N LEU A 280 -6.17 -31.86 2.65
CA LEU A 280 -7.12 -32.72 3.36
C LEU A 280 -7.28 -34.13 2.75
N LYS A 281 -6.63 -34.42 1.62
CA LYS A 281 -6.54 -35.78 1.04
C LYS A 281 -5.29 -36.56 1.46
N LEU A 282 -4.37 -35.95 2.21
CA LEU A 282 -3.12 -36.57 2.68
C LEU A 282 -3.14 -37.03 4.16
N LEU A 283 -4.29 -36.95 4.85
CA LEU A 283 -4.40 -37.32 6.28
C LEU A 283 -5.60 -38.23 6.64
N GLY A 284 -6.09 -39.04 5.71
CA GLY A 284 -7.18 -39.97 6.04
C GLY A 284 -7.39 -41.05 4.98
N ASN A 285 -6.54 -42.08 5.00
CA ASN A 285 -6.89 -43.47 4.65
C ASN A 285 -5.67 -44.36 4.92
N GLY A 286 -5.37 -44.55 6.20
CA GLY A 286 -4.55 -45.66 6.69
C GLY A 286 -5.46 -46.66 7.40
N ASN A 287 -5.75 -47.77 6.73
CA ASN A 287 -6.37 -48.95 7.34
C ASN A 287 -5.44 -49.55 8.39
N LEU A 288 -6.00 -49.88 9.56
CA LEU A 288 -5.57 -50.89 10.54
C LEU A 288 -6.93 -51.42 11.08
N VAL A 289 -7.37 -52.67 10.87
CA VAL A 289 -6.77 -53.97 11.27
C VAL A 289 -6.23 -53.81 12.69
N ASP A 290 -6.97 -54.12 13.76
CA ASP A 290 -7.74 -55.33 14.08
C ASP A 290 -9.09 -55.01 14.74
#